data_AF-A0A0C5WSS6-F1
#
_entry.id   AF-A0A0C5WSS6-F1
#
_cell.length_a   1.000
_cell.length_b   1.000
_cell.length_c   1.000
_cell.angle_alpha   90.00
_cell.angle_beta   90.00
_cell.angle_gamma   90.00
#
_symmetry.space_group_name_H-M   'P 1'
#
loop_
_entity.id
_entity.type
_entity.pdbx_description
1 polymer ?
#
loop_
_entity_poly.entity_id
_entity_poly.type
_entity_poly.pdbx_seq_one_letter_code
_entity_poly.pdbx_strand_id
1 'polypeptide(L)'
;MGTKPYSVVVSYTDGDFFSSCTCPAAEYQTVCKHAVATALTLWGEVAVEKDSSEHLRDSSPKQVPSLRDWLAGKEVSELVDITLSLIEADPDTYDLWWQRAQMAHSPLSVKELKKQITKALPRRSIWEPDKVERYFERALESLRVLNEGIVQLSADQQMALLEYAESRLYTVLLNMDDSYGYRLDLEQCLNGWLKAGFAKVSWSDKQKGAWLFHQFKAEFTVLDIPEDFDFDPAALEQFYYHCEMAIELDSEPRDKQR
;
A
#
# COMPACT_ATOMS: atom_id res chain seq x y z
N MET A 1 -6.30 -9.46 -1.35
CA MET A 1 -6.05 -10.84 -0.84
C MET A 1 -5.99 -10.88 0.70
N GLY A 2 -6.09 -12.05 1.34
CA GLY A 2 -6.15 -12.20 2.80
C GLY A 2 -4.78 -12.08 3.47
N THR A 3 -4.50 -10.92 4.08
CA THR A 3 -3.23 -10.54 4.73
C THR A 3 -3.15 -10.93 6.21
N LYS A 4 -4.16 -11.62 6.75
CA LYS A 4 -4.20 -12.07 8.15
C LYS A 4 -4.08 -13.60 8.24
N PRO A 5 -3.30 -14.14 9.20
CA PRO A 5 -3.27 -15.58 9.43
C PRO A 5 -4.66 -16.02 9.93
N TYR A 6 -5.25 -16.99 9.23
CA TYR A 6 -6.50 -17.63 9.63
C TYR A 6 -6.24 -19.07 10.02
N SER A 7 -6.84 -19.52 11.11
CA SER A 7 -6.86 -20.93 11.47
C SER A 7 -7.99 -21.61 10.70
N VAL A 8 -7.69 -22.77 10.13
CA VAL A 8 -8.62 -23.57 9.32
C VAL A 8 -8.57 -25.00 9.84
N VAL A 9 -9.73 -25.55 10.16
CA VAL A 9 -9.91 -26.95 10.54
C VAL A 9 -10.85 -27.57 9.54
N VAL A 10 -10.43 -28.67 8.93
CA VAL A 10 -11.26 -29.49 8.04
C VAL A 10 -11.24 -30.91 8.59
N SER A 11 -12.40 -31.51 8.74
CA SER A 11 -12.54 -32.92 9.11
C SER A 11 -13.50 -33.62 8.15
N TYR A 12 -13.13 -34.83 7.76
CA TYR A 12 -13.92 -35.71 6.91
C TYR A 12 -14.12 -37.04 7.63
N THR A 13 -15.35 -37.38 7.94
CA THR A 13 -15.72 -38.63 8.64
C THR A 13 -16.98 -39.18 7.99
N ASP A 14 -16.92 -40.42 7.48
CA ASP A 14 -18.06 -41.17 6.95
C ASP A 14 -18.97 -40.42 5.96
N GLY A 15 -18.38 -39.59 5.10
CA GLY A 15 -19.10 -38.82 4.07
C GLY A 15 -19.55 -37.43 4.50
N ASP A 16 -19.44 -37.11 5.80
CA ASP A 16 -19.71 -35.78 6.33
C ASP A 16 -18.44 -34.92 6.30
N PHE A 17 -18.57 -33.75 5.67
CA PHE A 17 -17.53 -32.73 5.60
C PHE A 17 -17.84 -31.62 6.59
N PHE A 18 -16.92 -31.38 7.52
CA PHE A 18 -17.00 -30.27 8.45
C PHE A 18 -15.81 -29.34 8.25
N SER A 19 -16.08 -28.04 8.18
CA SER A 19 -15.05 -27.02 8.12
C SER A 19 -15.32 -25.88 9.08
N SER A 20 -14.28 -25.46 9.79
CA SER A 20 -14.26 -24.25 10.62
C SER A 20 -13.10 -23.37 10.17
N CYS A 21 -13.31 -22.06 10.10
CA CYS A 21 -12.27 -21.12 9.74
C CYS A 21 -12.44 -19.82 10.54
N THR A 22 -11.33 -19.16 10.90
CA THR A 22 -11.36 -17.86 11.59
C THR A 22 -11.42 -16.67 10.63
N CYS A 23 -11.70 -16.89 9.34
CA CYS A 23 -11.82 -15.82 8.36
C CYS A 23 -13.23 -15.19 8.39
N PRO A 24 -13.39 -13.91 8.00
CA PRO A 24 -14.70 -13.24 7.99
C PRO A 24 -15.77 -13.97 7.19
N ALA A 25 -15.36 -14.71 6.15
CA ALA A 25 -16.30 -15.51 5.36
C ALA A 25 -16.98 -16.61 6.18
N ALA A 26 -16.32 -17.16 7.21
CA ALA A 26 -16.90 -18.21 8.04
C ALA A 26 -18.14 -17.76 8.84
N GLU A 27 -18.39 -16.45 8.94
CA GLU A 27 -19.59 -15.91 9.59
C GLU A 27 -20.86 -16.08 8.76
N TYR A 28 -20.75 -16.17 7.43
CA TYR A 28 -21.91 -16.19 6.53
C TYR A 28 -21.91 -17.33 5.51
N GLN A 29 -20.85 -18.15 5.43
CA GLN A 29 -20.84 -19.34 4.59
C GLN A 29 -20.13 -20.52 5.27
N THR A 30 -20.62 -21.72 4.99
CA THR A 30 -20.10 -22.97 5.57
C THR A 30 -18.73 -23.36 5.04
N VAL A 31 -18.44 -23.02 3.77
CA VAL A 31 -17.17 -23.35 3.10
C VAL A 31 -16.54 -22.08 2.53
N CYS A 32 -15.34 -21.72 3.03
CA CYS A 32 -14.55 -20.61 2.50
C CYS A 32 -13.41 -21.10 1.61
N LYS A 33 -12.80 -20.19 0.84
CA LYS A 33 -11.64 -20.51 -0.01
C LYS A 33 -10.48 -21.15 0.78
N HIS A 34 -10.33 -20.80 2.05
CA HIS A 34 -9.31 -21.39 2.92
C HIS A 34 -9.66 -22.85 3.26
N ALA A 35 -10.93 -23.15 3.58
CA ALA A 35 -11.40 -24.52 3.80
C ALA A 35 -11.22 -25.40 2.55
N VAL A 36 -11.49 -24.86 1.35
CA VAL A 36 -11.25 -25.55 0.07
C VAL A 36 -9.76 -25.83 -0.12
N ALA A 37 -8.90 -24.84 0.09
CA ALA A 37 -7.46 -25.01 -0.05
C ALA A 37 -6.92 -26.10 0.91
N THR A 38 -7.31 -26.05 2.19
CA THR A 38 -6.92 -27.05 3.19
C THR A 38 -7.44 -28.45 2.84
N ALA A 39 -8.68 -28.57 2.36
CA ALA A 39 -9.26 -29.85 1.95
C ALA A 39 -8.51 -30.47 0.75
N LEU A 40 -8.12 -29.65 -0.24
CA LEU A 40 -7.35 -30.10 -1.40
C LEU A 40 -5.94 -30.57 -1.01
N THR A 41 -5.28 -29.89 -0.06
CA THR A 41 -4.00 -30.35 0.49
C THR A 41 -4.14 -31.70 1.19
N LEU A 42 -5.14 -31.84 2.07
CA LEU A 42 -5.40 -33.09 2.78
C LEU A 42 -5.72 -34.26 1.80
N TRP A 43 -6.51 -34.00 0.76
CA TRP A 43 -6.79 -34.99 -0.29
C TRP A 43 -5.55 -35.36 -1.10
N GLY A 44 -4.68 -34.39 -1.38
CA GLY A 44 -3.39 -34.65 -2.03
C GLY A 44 -2.51 -35.59 -1.20
N GLU A 45 -2.45 -35.41 0.12
CA GLU A 45 -1.67 -36.26 1.03
C GLU A 45 -2.26 -37.67 1.16
N VAL A 46 -3.59 -37.80 1.29
CA VAL A 46 -4.29 -39.09 1.38
C VAL A 46 -4.17 -39.91 0.07
N ALA A 47 -4.07 -39.24 -1.08
CA ALA A 47 -3.82 -39.90 -2.36
C ALA A 47 -2.40 -40.47 -2.49
N VAL A 48 -1.42 -39.90 -1.77
CA VAL A 48 -0.02 -40.36 -1.75
C VAL A 48 0.19 -41.51 -0.76
N GLU A 49 -0.55 -41.53 0.35
CA GLU A 49 -0.47 -42.62 1.35
C GLU A 49 -1.05 -43.96 0.86
N LYS A 50 -1.96 -43.95 -0.12
CA LYS A 50 -2.57 -45.18 -0.66
C LYS A 50 -1.66 -46.01 -1.58
N ASP A 51 -0.49 -45.51 -1.95
CA ASP A 51 0.43 -46.19 -2.88
C ASP A 51 1.74 -46.67 -2.21
N SER A 52 1.84 -46.60 -0.87
CA SER A 52 3.10 -46.82 -0.17
C SER A 52 2.98 -47.64 1.13
N SER A 53 2.19 -48.71 1.11
CA SER A 53 2.12 -49.68 2.22
C SER A 53 2.94 -50.95 1.94
N GLU A 54 4.27 -50.86 2.00
CA GLU A 54 5.13 -51.95 2.48
C GLU A 54 6.54 -51.42 2.75
N HIS A 55 6.78 -50.92 3.96
CA HIS A 55 7.99 -51.21 4.76
C HIS A 55 7.97 -50.45 6.08
N LEU A 56 7.98 -51.24 7.16
CA LEU A 56 8.26 -50.81 8.53
C LEU A 56 9.61 -50.09 8.59
N ARG A 57 9.63 -48.81 8.99
CA ARG A 57 10.81 -48.20 9.61
C ARG A 57 10.42 -47.27 10.74
N ASP A 58 10.75 -47.73 11.94
CA ASP A 58 11.20 -46.92 13.06
C ASP A 58 11.97 -45.69 12.57
N SER A 59 11.35 -44.53 12.70
CA SER A 59 11.96 -43.23 12.42
C SER A 59 11.33 -42.23 13.37
N SER A 60 11.95 -42.03 14.52
CA SER A 60 11.79 -40.76 15.23
C SER A 60 11.93 -39.62 14.20
N PRO A 61 11.02 -38.64 14.13
CA PRO A 61 11.09 -37.62 13.09
C PRO A 61 12.39 -36.85 13.29
N LYS A 62 13.36 -37.08 12.40
CA LYS A 62 14.55 -36.22 12.29
C LYS A 62 13.99 -34.82 12.04
N GLN A 63 14.11 -33.95 13.03
CA GLN A 63 13.79 -32.53 12.85
C GLN A 63 14.63 -32.05 11.68
N VAL A 64 13.98 -31.84 10.54
CA VAL A 64 14.55 -31.10 9.43
C VAL A 64 14.85 -29.71 9.98
N PRO A 65 16.07 -29.18 9.85
CA PRO A 65 16.37 -27.81 10.27
C PRO A 65 15.32 -26.87 9.69
N SER A 66 14.80 -25.94 10.50
CA SER A 66 13.83 -24.98 9.98
C SER A 66 14.46 -24.20 8.84
N LEU A 67 13.66 -23.72 7.88
CA LEU A 67 14.16 -22.88 6.76
C LEU A 67 15.03 -21.72 7.27
N ARG A 68 14.65 -21.16 8.43
CA ARG A 68 15.41 -20.12 9.11
C ARG A 68 16.79 -20.59 9.56
N ASP A 69 16.89 -21.75 10.20
CA ASP A 69 18.17 -22.29 10.67
C ASP A 69 19.08 -22.66 9.51
N TRP A 70 18.51 -23.17 8.42
CA TRP A 70 19.25 -23.46 7.20
C TRP A 70 19.80 -22.18 6.55
N LEU A 71 19.00 -21.12 6.44
CA LEU A 71 19.46 -19.81 5.94
C LEU A 71 20.49 -19.17 6.89
N ALA A 72 20.30 -19.29 8.20
CA ALA A 72 21.23 -18.73 9.19
C ALA A 72 22.61 -19.40 9.16
N GLY A 73 22.70 -20.64 8.68
CA GLY A 73 23.95 -21.36 8.49
C GLY A 73 24.68 -21.05 7.18
N LYS A 74 24.16 -20.16 6.33
CA LYS A 74 24.75 -19.78 5.04
C LYS A 74 25.77 -18.64 5.20
N GLU A 75 26.79 -18.66 4.35
CA GLU A 75 27.70 -17.52 4.21
C GLU A 75 26.98 -16.31 3.62
N VAL A 76 27.42 -15.10 3.98
CA VAL A 76 26.79 -13.85 3.52
C VAL A 76 26.75 -13.76 2.00
N SER A 77 27.80 -14.19 1.30
CA SER A 77 27.83 -14.20 -0.17
C SER A 77 26.78 -15.14 -0.77
N GLU A 78 26.57 -16.31 -0.16
CA GLU A 78 25.57 -17.27 -0.62
C GLU A 78 24.15 -16.74 -0.38
N LEU A 79 23.92 -16.03 0.74
CA LEU A 79 22.66 -15.34 0.99
C LEU A 79 22.40 -14.21 -0.01
N VAL A 80 23.43 -13.47 -0.42
CA VAL A 80 23.32 -12.44 -1.47
C VAL A 80 22.92 -13.09 -2.79
N ASP A 81 23.56 -14.18 -3.20
CA ASP A 81 23.26 -14.88 -4.46
C ASP A 81 21.83 -15.47 -4.47
N ILE A 82 21.40 -16.07 -3.35
CA ILE A 82 20.03 -16.57 -3.19
C ILE A 82 19.04 -15.40 -3.30
N THR A 83 19.32 -14.29 -2.63
CA THR A 83 18.44 -13.11 -2.64
C THR A 83 18.36 -12.48 -4.03
N LEU A 84 19.49 -12.33 -4.71
CA LEU A 84 19.54 -11.82 -6.09
C LEU A 84 18.76 -12.73 -7.03
N SER A 85 18.92 -14.05 -6.92
CA SER A 85 18.16 -15.01 -7.74
C SER A 85 16.65 -14.87 -7.54
N LEU A 86 16.20 -14.59 -6.31
CA LEU A 86 14.79 -14.35 -6.01
C LEU A 86 14.30 -13.00 -6.57
N ILE A 87 15.13 -11.95 -6.49
CA ILE A 87 14.82 -10.62 -7.01
C ILE A 87 14.76 -10.63 -8.54
N GLU A 88 15.72 -11.28 -9.21
CA GLU A 88 15.81 -11.36 -10.67
C GLU A 88 14.70 -12.22 -11.30
N ALA A 89 14.06 -13.10 -10.52
CA ALA A 89 12.95 -13.92 -10.99
C ALA A 89 11.69 -13.11 -11.33
N ASP A 90 11.54 -11.90 -10.78
CA ASP A 90 10.41 -11.00 -11.06
C ASP A 90 10.92 -9.61 -11.51
N PRO A 91 10.67 -9.19 -12.76
CA PRO A 91 11.17 -7.91 -13.28
C PRO A 91 10.73 -6.69 -12.47
N ASP A 92 9.50 -6.70 -11.93
CA ASP A 92 8.98 -5.58 -11.14
C ASP A 92 9.70 -5.49 -9.78
N THR A 93 9.94 -6.64 -9.14
CA THR A 93 10.78 -6.74 -7.92
C THR A 93 12.21 -6.31 -8.20
N TYR A 94 12.82 -6.75 -9.31
CA TYR A 94 14.14 -6.31 -9.72
C TYR A 94 14.23 -4.79 -9.86
N ASP A 95 13.30 -4.17 -10.58
CA ASP A 95 13.27 -2.73 -10.77
C ASP A 95 13.12 -1.96 -9.44
N LEU A 96 12.30 -2.47 -8.53
CA LEU A 96 12.12 -1.88 -7.19
C LEU A 96 13.42 -1.92 -6.36
N TRP A 97 14.06 -3.09 -6.26
CA TRP A 97 15.30 -3.24 -5.50
C TRP A 97 16.47 -2.48 -6.13
N TRP A 98 16.52 -2.43 -7.46
CA TRP A 98 17.50 -1.62 -8.19
C TRP A 98 17.33 -0.12 -7.91
N GLN A 99 16.09 0.38 -7.85
CA GLN A 99 15.83 1.76 -7.46
C GLN A 99 16.28 2.03 -6.02
N ARG A 100 15.98 1.12 -5.10
CA ARG A 100 16.40 1.24 -3.69
C ARG A 100 17.92 1.26 -3.54
N ALA A 101 18.62 0.41 -4.27
CA ALA A 101 20.09 0.39 -4.28
C ALA A 101 20.67 1.72 -4.82
N GLN A 102 20.12 2.25 -5.92
CA GLN A 102 20.56 3.55 -6.45
C GLN A 102 20.37 4.69 -5.44
N MET A 103 19.23 4.72 -4.76
CA MET A 103 18.93 5.73 -3.73
C MET A 103 19.84 5.63 -2.51
N ALA A 104 20.25 4.42 -2.12
CA ALA A 104 21.18 4.21 -1.02
C ALA A 104 22.59 4.73 -1.31
N HIS A 105 23.03 4.69 -2.58
CA HIS A 105 24.35 5.17 -2.99
C HIS A 105 24.39 6.67 -3.26
N SER A 106 23.30 7.26 -3.76
CA SER A 106 23.21 8.71 -3.97
C SER A 106 21.77 9.18 -3.74
N PRO A 107 21.54 10.14 -2.83
CA PRO A 107 20.25 10.79 -2.70
C PRO A 107 19.81 11.36 -4.05
N LEU A 108 18.57 11.08 -4.45
CA LEU A 108 17.99 11.62 -5.67
C LEU A 108 17.65 13.10 -5.46
N SER A 109 17.86 13.96 -6.48
CA SER A 109 17.38 15.33 -6.38
C SER A 109 15.85 15.38 -6.42
N VAL A 110 15.28 16.52 -6.03
CA VAL A 110 13.84 16.81 -6.15
C VAL A 110 13.33 16.52 -7.57
N LYS A 111 14.12 16.85 -8.60
CA LYS A 111 13.75 16.63 -10.00
C LYS A 111 13.71 15.15 -10.36
N GLU A 112 14.68 14.36 -9.91
CA GLU A 112 14.67 12.91 -10.11
C GLU A 112 13.50 12.26 -9.36
N LEU A 113 13.28 12.61 -8.09
CA LEU A 113 12.17 12.09 -7.30
C LEU A 113 10.82 12.39 -7.96
N LYS A 114 10.61 13.63 -8.44
CA LYS A 114 9.39 14.01 -9.19
C LYS A 114 9.21 13.16 -10.45
N LYS A 115 10.29 12.84 -11.17
CA LYS A 115 10.28 11.96 -12.35
C LYS A 115 9.94 10.52 -11.96
N GLN A 116 10.41 10.04 -10.81
CA GLN A 116 10.09 8.69 -10.35
C GLN A 116 8.65 8.59 -9.84
N ILE A 117 8.13 9.59 -9.13
CA ILE A 117 6.68 9.69 -8.79
C ILE A 117 5.84 9.60 -10.06
N THR A 118 6.28 10.26 -11.14
CA THR A 118 5.60 10.20 -12.44
C THR A 118 5.53 8.78 -13.01
N LYS A 119 6.59 8.00 -12.82
CA LYS A 119 6.69 6.62 -13.29
C LYS A 119 5.94 5.64 -12.39
N ALA A 120 5.88 5.90 -11.09
CA ALA A 120 5.13 5.12 -10.11
C ALA A 120 3.61 5.25 -10.30
N LEU A 121 3.15 6.44 -10.72
CA LEU A 121 1.74 6.73 -11.03
C LEU A 121 1.55 7.06 -12.51
N PRO A 122 1.84 6.12 -13.45
CA PRO A 122 1.72 6.41 -14.87
C PRO A 122 0.24 6.56 -15.23
N ARG A 123 -0.08 7.58 -16.04
CA ARG A 123 -1.44 7.74 -16.55
C ARG A 123 -1.77 6.59 -17.50
N ARG A 124 -2.73 5.77 -17.12
CA ARG A 124 -3.24 4.64 -17.91
C ARG A 124 -4.75 4.61 -17.81
N SER A 125 -5.41 4.11 -18.85
CA SER A 125 -6.83 3.77 -18.80
C SER A 125 -6.94 2.27 -18.56
N ILE A 126 -7.36 1.88 -17.36
CA ILE A 126 -7.47 0.48 -16.93
C ILE A 126 -8.86 0.31 -16.32
N TRP A 127 -9.59 -0.71 -16.76
CA TRP A 127 -10.97 -0.94 -16.32
C TRP A 127 -11.15 -2.34 -15.72
N GLU A 128 -10.18 -3.23 -15.92
CA GLU A 128 -10.22 -4.59 -15.38
C GLU A 128 -9.75 -4.61 -13.91
N PRO A 129 -10.58 -5.08 -12.96
CA PRO A 129 -10.28 -4.97 -11.52
C PRO A 129 -8.93 -5.57 -11.11
N ASP A 130 -8.53 -6.71 -11.69
CA ASP A 130 -7.25 -7.37 -11.41
C ASP A 130 -6.04 -6.54 -11.89
N LYS A 131 -6.21 -5.73 -12.93
CA LYS A 131 -5.18 -4.80 -13.40
C LYS A 131 -5.16 -3.53 -12.57
N VAL A 132 -6.31 -3.06 -12.08
CA VAL A 132 -6.39 -1.91 -11.17
C VAL A 132 -5.77 -2.25 -9.80
N GLU A 133 -6.07 -3.43 -9.24
CA GLU A 133 -5.44 -3.93 -8.00
C GLU A 133 -3.91 -3.94 -8.13
N ARG A 134 -3.37 -4.64 -9.13
CA ARG A 134 -1.93 -4.70 -9.38
C ARG A 134 -1.30 -3.33 -9.65
N TYR A 135 -2.04 -2.41 -10.28
CA TYR A 135 -1.56 -1.06 -10.52
C TYR A 135 -1.29 -0.35 -9.18
N PHE A 136 -2.26 -0.35 -8.27
CA PHE A 136 -2.14 0.34 -6.99
C PHE A 136 -1.16 -0.36 -6.03
N GLU A 137 -1.08 -1.69 -6.04
CA GLU A 137 -0.07 -2.43 -5.28
C GLU A 137 1.36 -2.01 -5.69
N ARG A 138 1.64 -1.95 -7.00
CA ARG A 138 2.96 -1.54 -7.52
C ARG A 138 3.24 -0.06 -7.26
N ALA A 139 2.23 0.79 -7.44
CA ALA A 139 2.37 2.22 -7.20
C ALA A 139 2.66 2.51 -5.72
N LEU A 140 1.98 1.82 -4.79
CA LEU A 140 2.21 1.95 -3.36
C LEU A 140 3.64 1.56 -2.99
N GLU A 141 4.12 0.40 -3.46
CA GLU A 141 5.46 -0.07 -3.12
C GLU A 141 6.55 0.85 -3.70
N SER A 142 6.36 1.31 -4.94
CA SER A 142 7.25 2.30 -5.56
C SER A 142 7.30 3.61 -4.76
N LEU A 143 6.14 4.12 -4.35
CA LEU A 143 6.07 5.36 -3.56
C LEU A 143 6.68 5.21 -2.17
N ARG A 144 6.58 4.04 -1.52
CA ARG A 144 7.24 3.76 -0.24
C ARG A 144 8.76 3.87 -0.36
N VAL A 145 9.34 3.28 -1.39
CA VAL A 145 10.78 3.40 -1.66
C VAL A 145 11.16 4.85 -1.93
N LEU A 146 10.38 5.56 -2.77
CA LEU A 146 10.65 6.98 -3.04
C LEU A 146 10.55 7.85 -1.78
N ASN A 147 9.63 7.52 -0.86
CA ASN A 147 9.46 8.25 0.38
C ASN A 147 10.71 8.20 1.27
N GLU A 148 11.52 7.12 1.22
CA GLU A 148 12.81 7.03 1.92
C GLU A 148 13.76 8.16 1.51
N GLY A 149 13.72 8.57 0.24
CA GLY A 149 14.48 9.72 -0.26
C GLY A 149 13.80 11.06 0.02
N ILE A 150 12.47 11.11 -0.09
CA ILE A 150 11.70 12.33 0.17
C ILE A 150 11.94 12.82 1.60
N VAL A 151 11.90 11.93 2.60
CA VAL A 151 12.06 12.32 4.02
C VAL A 151 13.45 12.90 4.36
N GLN A 152 14.43 12.78 3.47
CA GLN A 152 15.77 13.38 3.63
C GLN A 152 15.84 14.83 3.12
N LEU A 153 14.82 15.31 2.42
CA LEU A 153 14.75 16.67 1.88
C LEU A 153 14.28 17.68 2.93
N SER A 154 14.30 18.98 2.60
CA SER A 154 13.67 19.98 3.47
C SER A 154 12.15 19.77 3.55
N ALA A 155 11.51 20.21 4.64
CA ALA A 155 10.06 20.06 4.83
C ALA A 155 9.26 20.67 3.66
N ASP A 156 9.67 21.83 3.13
CA ASP A 156 9.05 22.43 1.95
C ASP A 156 9.15 21.54 0.70
N GLN A 157 10.32 20.94 0.48
CA GLN A 157 10.54 20.03 -0.64
C GLN A 157 9.75 18.73 -0.49
N GLN A 158 9.62 18.23 0.74
CA GLN A 158 8.76 17.08 1.07
C GLN A 158 7.31 17.38 0.68
N MET A 159 6.75 18.49 1.18
CA MET A 159 5.37 18.88 0.89
C MET A 159 5.14 19.02 -0.62
N ALA A 160 6.03 19.73 -1.33
CA ALA A 160 5.89 19.92 -2.78
C ALA A 160 5.91 18.61 -3.59
N LEU A 161 6.66 17.59 -3.15
CA LEU A 161 6.68 16.28 -3.82
C LEU A 161 5.47 15.43 -3.46
N LEU A 162 4.99 15.50 -2.21
CA LEU A 162 3.83 14.74 -1.75
C LEU A 162 2.52 15.27 -2.36
N GLU A 163 2.34 16.59 -2.44
CA GLU A 163 1.23 17.22 -3.18
C GLU A 163 1.29 16.89 -4.67
N TYR A 164 2.51 16.79 -5.22
CA TYR A 164 2.67 16.33 -6.59
C TYR A 164 2.24 14.87 -6.75
N ALA A 165 2.57 13.97 -5.82
CA ALA A 165 2.09 12.59 -5.86
C ALA A 165 0.56 12.52 -5.75
N GLU A 166 -0.05 13.34 -4.89
CA GLU A 166 -1.50 13.43 -4.69
C GLU A 166 -2.22 13.89 -5.96
N SER A 167 -1.79 15.00 -6.56
CA SER A 167 -2.35 15.49 -7.83
C SER A 167 -2.23 14.45 -8.97
N ARG A 168 -1.17 13.62 -8.93
CA ARG A 168 -0.97 12.53 -9.88
C ARG A 168 -1.89 11.36 -9.63
N LEU A 169 -2.10 10.98 -8.38
CA LEU A 169 -3.08 9.97 -7.99
C LEU A 169 -4.48 10.38 -8.47
N TYR A 170 -4.88 11.62 -8.21
CA TYR A 170 -6.15 12.17 -8.70
C TYR A 170 -6.28 12.04 -10.23
N THR A 171 -5.26 12.47 -10.98
CA THR A 171 -5.28 12.38 -12.44
C THR A 171 -5.41 10.94 -12.94
N VAL A 172 -4.84 9.98 -12.22
CA VAL A 172 -4.95 8.55 -12.55
C VAL A 172 -6.37 8.06 -12.31
N LEU A 173 -7.00 8.42 -11.19
CA LEU A 173 -8.35 8.00 -10.82
C LEU A 173 -9.41 8.48 -11.81
N LEU A 174 -9.21 9.63 -12.45
CA LEU A 174 -10.09 10.10 -13.54
C LEU A 174 -10.15 9.14 -14.74
N ASN A 175 -9.21 8.18 -14.85
CA ASN A 175 -9.09 7.27 -15.99
C ASN A 175 -9.19 5.79 -15.57
N MET A 176 -9.62 5.49 -14.35
CA MET A 176 -9.73 4.11 -13.84
C MET A 176 -11.04 3.89 -13.09
N ASP A 177 -11.58 2.68 -13.21
CA ASP A 177 -12.65 2.22 -12.32
C ASP A 177 -12.04 1.59 -11.07
N ASP A 178 -11.96 2.39 -10.01
CA ASP A 178 -11.52 1.96 -8.67
C ASP A 178 -12.71 1.80 -7.70
N SER A 179 -13.86 1.32 -8.19
CA SER A 179 -15.06 1.13 -7.35
C SER A 179 -14.84 0.16 -6.18
N TYR A 180 -13.81 -0.69 -6.25
CA TYR A 180 -13.41 -1.61 -5.18
C TYR A 180 -12.45 -0.99 -4.15
N GLY A 181 -11.94 0.22 -4.38
CA GLY A 181 -11.08 0.94 -3.45
C GLY A 181 -9.66 0.39 -3.34
N TYR A 182 -9.08 -0.12 -4.42
CA TYR A 182 -7.69 -0.61 -4.42
C TYR A 182 -6.67 0.50 -4.15
N ARG A 183 -7.03 1.77 -4.40
CA ARG A 183 -6.17 2.92 -4.09
C ARG A 183 -5.99 3.19 -2.59
N LEU A 184 -6.90 2.71 -1.74
CA LEU A 184 -7.06 3.23 -0.37
C LEU A 184 -5.80 3.08 0.49
N ASP A 185 -5.06 1.98 0.35
CA ASP A 185 -3.80 1.78 1.09
C ASP A 185 -2.71 2.77 0.65
N LEU A 186 -2.66 3.11 -0.65
CA LEU A 186 -1.75 4.12 -1.20
C LEU A 186 -2.13 5.50 -0.69
N GLU A 187 -3.41 5.84 -0.78
CA GLU A 187 -3.99 7.10 -0.34
C GLU A 187 -3.73 7.34 1.16
N GLN A 188 -3.97 6.32 2.00
CA GLN A 188 -3.68 6.36 3.44
C GLN A 188 -2.19 6.60 3.73
N CYS A 189 -1.29 5.92 3.01
CA CYS A 189 0.15 6.15 3.16
C CYS A 189 0.53 7.59 2.79
N LEU A 190 0.03 8.07 1.65
CA LEU A 190 0.32 9.41 1.15
C LEU A 190 -0.18 10.50 2.11
N ASN A 191 -1.38 10.35 2.66
CA ASN A 191 -1.93 11.24 3.68
C ASN A 191 -1.09 11.24 4.95
N GLY A 192 -0.65 10.07 5.40
CA GLY A 192 0.25 9.95 6.55
C GLY A 192 1.56 10.70 6.33
N TRP A 193 2.13 10.62 5.13
CA TRP A 193 3.34 11.36 4.77
C TRP A 193 3.09 12.87 4.66
N LEU A 194 1.97 13.30 4.08
CA LEU A 194 1.57 14.71 4.02
C LEU A 194 1.42 15.31 5.41
N LYS A 195 0.71 14.63 6.33
CA LYS A 195 0.58 15.05 7.73
C LYS A 195 1.94 15.16 8.42
N ALA A 196 2.80 14.18 8.24
CA ALA A 196 4.15 14.19 8.81
C ALA A 196 5.05 15.28 8.23
N GLY A 197 4.90 15.61 6.94
CA GLY A 197 5.58 16.72 6.29
C GLY A 197 5.07 18.07 6.80
N PHE A 198 3.75 18.24 6.86
CA PHE A 198 3.08 19.45 7.32
C PHE A 198 3.46 19.80 8.75
N ALA A 199 3.58 18.81 9.64
CA ALA A 199 4.03 19.02 11.02
C ALA A 199 5.46 19.60 11.13
N LYS A 200 6.29 19.45 10.09
CA LYS A 200 7.70 19.89 10.08
C LYS A 200 7.94 21.21 9.37
N VAL A 201 6.95 21.75 8.64
CA VAL A 201 7.12 23.00 7.88
C VAL A 201 7.22 24.20 8.82
N SER A 202 8.09 25.15 8.45
CA SER A 202 8.27 26.43 9.14
C SER A 202 7.37 27.54 8.61
N TRP A 203 6.26 27.18 7.96
CA TRP A 203 5.29 28.10 7.40
C TRP A 203 4.64 28.95 8.50
N SER A 204 4.36 30.21 8.16
CA SER A 204 3.50 31.07 8.98
C SER A 204 2.07 30.52 9.06
N ASP A 205 1.32 30.92 10.08
CA ASP A 205 -0.08 30.51 10.28
C ASP A 205 -0.95 30.84 9.07
N LYS A 206 -0.69 31.98 8.42
CA LYS A 206 -1.35 32.37 7.17
C LYS A 206 -1.08 31.39 6.02
N GLN A 207 0.17 30.94 5.88
CA GLN A 207 0.53 29.97 4.86
C GLN A 207 -0.08 28.59 5.15
N LYS A 208 -0.10 28.17 6.42
CA LYS A 208 -0.76 26.93 6.84
C LYS A 208 -2.28 26.97 6.59
N GLY A 209 -2.95 28.04 7.01
CA GLY A 209 -4.39 28.24 6.77
C GLY A 209 -4.75 28.24 5.29
N ALA A 210 -3.96 28.93 4.46
CA ALA A 210 -4.15 28.93 3.01
C ALA A 210 -3.97 27.54 2.39
N TRP A 211 -2.95 26.80 2.83
CA TRP A 211 -2.70 25.43 2.36
C TRP A 211 -3.84 24.48 2.72
N LEU A 212 -4.35 24.56 3.95
CA LEU A 212 -5.49 23.76 4.40
C LEU A 212 -6.75 24.07 3.59
N PHE A 213 -7.01 25.35 3.34
CA PHE A 213 -8.15 25.75 2.52
C PHE A 213 -8.04 25.21 1.08
N HIS A 214 -6.83 25.25 0.50
CA HIS A 214 -6.57 24.66 -0.80
C HIS A 214 -6.87 23.15 -0.80
N GLN A 215 -6.42 22.43 0.22
CA GLN A 215 -6.67 21.00 0.34
C GLN A 215 -8.14 20.67 0.62
N PHE A 216 -8.83 21.45 1.45
CA PHE A 216 -10.27 21.34 1.70
C PHE A 216 -11.10 21.50 0.41
N LYS A 217 -10.65 22.38 -0.50
CA LYS A 217 -11.29 22.57 -1.81
C LYS A 217 -10.91 21.51 -2.85
N ALA A 218 -9.96 20.62 -2.57
CA ALA A 218 -9.56 19.61 -3.54
C ALA A 218 -10.70 18.59 -3.73
N GLU A 219 -11.06 18.34 -5.00
CA GLU A 219 -12.21 17.50 -5.38
C GLU A 219 -12.12 16.05 -4.87
N PHE A 220 -10.90 15.57 -4.60
CA PHE A 220 -10.61 14.20 -4.19
C PHE A 220 -9.72 14.12 -2.95
N THR A 221 -9.81 15.11 -2.06
CA THR A 221 -9.20 14.95 -0.74
C THR A 221 -9.99 13.94 0.08
N VAL A 222 -9.26 13.08 0.79
CA VAL A 222 -9.80 12.18 1.81
C VAL A 222 -9.29 12.53 3.20
N LEU A 223 -8.58 13.66 3.28
CA LEU A 223 -8.22 14.28 4.54
C LEU A 223 -9.48 14.90 5.13
N ASP A 224 -9.75 14.59 6.39
CA ASP A 224 -10.81 15.25 7.15
C ASP A 224 -10.27 16.63 7.59
N ILE A 225 -10.46 17.66 6.77
CA ILE A 225 -9.89 18.99 7.03
C ILE A 225 -10.93 19.86 7.74
N PRO A 226 -10.59 20.44 8.91
CA PRO A 226 -9.26 20.50 9.51
C PRO A 226 -8.83 19.27 10.36
N GLU A 227 -9.76 18.50 10.90
CA GLU A 227 -9.61 17.48 11.97
C GLU A 227 -8.39 16.55 11.92
N ASP A 228 -7.93 16.23 10.71
CA ASP A 228 -6.83 15.31 10.43
C ASP A 228 -5.42 15.84 10.75
N PHE A 229 -5.29 17.12 11.08
CA PHE A 229 -4.01 17.76 11.40
C PHE A 229 -4.05 18.42 12.78
N ASP A 230 -2.88 18.48 13.42
CA ASP A 230 -2.69 19.18 14.69
C ASP A 230 -2.34 20.65 14.40
N PHE A 231 -3.19 21.58 14.85
CA PHE A 231 -3.05 23.01 14.52
C PHE A 231 -2.73 23.87 15.73
N ASP A 232 -1.94 24.89 15.46
CA ASP A 232 -1.98 26.11 16.25
C ASP A 232 -3.35 26.81 16.02
N PRO A 233 -4.07 27.23 17.08
CA PRO A 233 -5.29 28.02 16.95
C PRO A 233 -5.20 29.18 15.94
N ALA A 234 -4.04 29.82 15.81
CA ALA A 234 -3.84 30.90 14.85
C ALA A 234 -3.90 30.44 13.38
N ALA A 235 -3.38 29.25 13.07
CA ALA A 235 -3.46 28.69 11.72
C ALA A 235 -4.89 28.27 11.36
N LEU A 236 -5.65 27.78 12.35
CA LEU A 236 -7.05 27.42 12.18
C LEU A 236 -7.94 28.65 11.92
N GLU A 237 -7.67 29.76 12.61
CA GLU A 237 -8.33 31.05 12.33
C GLU A 237 -8.11 31.50 10.88
N GLN A 238 -6.90 31.33 10.35
CA GLN A 238 -6.60 31.65 8.95
C GLN A 238 -7.33 30.72 7.97
N PHE A 239 -7.50 29.44 8.30
CA PHE A 239 -8.32 28.52 7.50
C PHE A 239 -9.79 28.98 7.45
N TYR A 240 -10.39 29.28 8.60
CA TYR A 240 -11.79 29.75 8.65
C TYR A 240 -11.98 31.08 7.93
N TYR A 241 -11.02 32.00 8.04
CA TYR A 241 -11.02 33.25 7.26
C TYR A 241 -11.10 32.98 5.75
N HIS A 242 -10.34 32.01 5.24
CA HIS A 242 -10.43 31.63 3.82
C HIS A 242 -11.77 30.99 3.45
N CYS A 243 -12.37 30.19 4.34
CA CYS A 243 -13.71 29.63 4.15
C CYS A 243 -14.78 30.73 4.08
N GLU A 244 -14.75 31.72 4.98
CA GLU A 244 -15.68 32.85 4.99
C GLU A 244 -15.57 33.68 3.71
N MET A 245 -14.35 34.04 3.30
CA MET A 245 -14.13 34.75 2.04
C MET A 245 -14.68 34.01 0.82
N ALA A 246 -14.57 32.68 0.79
CA ALA A 246 -15.08 31.88 -0.32
C ALA A 246 -16.62 31.86 -0.36
N ILE A 247 -17.28 31.83 0.80
CA ILE A 247 -18.74 31.94 0.92
C ILE A 247 -19.21 33.31 0.42
N GLU A 248 -18.53 34.39 0.82
CA GLU A 248 -18.86 35.75 0.39
C GLU A 248 -18.75 35.89 -1.14
N LEU A 249 -17.65 35.39 -1.73
CA LEU A 249 -17.44 35.41 -3.19
C LEU A 249 -18.49 34.59 -3.96
N ASP A 250 -18.89 33.42 -3.45
CA ASP A 250 -19.94 32.60 -4.08
C ASP A 250 -21.35 33.20 -3.89
N SER A 251 -21.53 34.08 -2.90
CA SER A 251 -22.80 34.76 -2.61
C SER A 251 -23.03 36.06 -3.41
N GLU A 252 -21.99 36.61 -4.06
CA GLU A 252 -22.13 37.78 -4.92
C GLU A 252 -22.94 37.43 -6.19
N PRO A 253 -24.01 38.19 -6.53
CA PRO A 253 -24.80 37.91 -7.71
C PRO A 253 -23.94 38.06 -8.98
N ARG A 254 -23.97 37.04 -9.85
CA ARG A 254 -23.29 36.96 -11.16
C ARG A 254 -23.79 38.01 -12.20
N ASP A 255 -24.41 39.09 -11.76
CA ASP A 255 -25.01 40.16 -12.57
C ASP A 255 -24.10 41.37 -12.72
N LYS A 256 -22.82 41.17 -13.07
CA LYS A 256 -21.93 42.29 -13.50
C LYS A 256 -20.96 41.94 -14.63
N GLN A 257 -21.33 41.02 -15.52
CA GLN A 257 -20.65 40.87 -16.82
C GLN A 257 -21.67 40.61 -17.93
N ARG A 258 -22.22 41.70 -18.47
CA ARG A 258 -22.79 41.77 -19.83
C ARG A 258 -22.22 42.99 -20.53
#